data_AF-A0A4R3A3R2-F1
#
_entry.id   AF-A0A4R3A3R2-F1
#
_cell.length_a   1.000
_cell.length_b   1.000
_cell.length_c   1.000
_cell.angle_alpha   90.00
_cell.angle_beta   90.00
_cell.angle_gamma   90.00
#
_symmetry.space_group_name_H-M   'P 1'
#
loop_
_entity.id
_entity.type
_entity.pdbx_description
1 polymer ?
#
loop_
_entity_poly.entity_id
_entity_poly.type
_entity_poly.pdbx_seq_one_letter_code
_entity_poly.pdbx_strand_id
1 'polypeptide(L)' 'MKRSFFVHAIWDDEAKVFYSESDIDGLHIEAPTMDVFEEVVLDVAADMIAANHRPTPSHRGIENA' A
#
# COMPACT_ATOMS: atom_id res chain seq x y z
N MET A 1 -9.28 -9.88 12.76
CA MET A 1 -8.51 -8.67 13.14
C MET A 1 -8.58 -7.72 11.96
N LYS A 2 -9.04 -6.48 12.15
CA LYS A 2 -9.05 -5.48 11.07
C LYS A 2 -7.64 -4.88 10.97
N ARG A 3 -6.99 -5.02 9.82
CA ARG A 3 -5.74 -4.32 9.51
C ARG A 3 -6.08 -2.97 8.87
N SER A 4 -5.30 -1.96 9.18
CA SER A 4 -5.34 -0.65 8.55
C SER A 4 -3.98 -0.40 7.92
N PHE A 5 -3.97 0.30 6.80
CA PHE A 5 -2.78 0.73 6.06
C PHE A 5 -2.85 2.25 5.91
N PHE A 6 -1.70 2.90 5.73
CA PHE A 6 -1.61 4.34 5.49
C PHE A 6 -0.93 4.63 4.15
N VAL A 7 -1.33 5.74 3.54
CA VAL A 7 -0.67 6.31 2.36
C VAL A 7 -0.60 7.82 2.58
N HIS A 8 0.59 8.40 2.46
CA HIS A 8 0.83 9.84 2.46
C HIS A 8 1.26 10.27 1.06
N ALA A 9 0.68 11.38 0.60
CA ALA A 9 1.14 12.07 -0.59
C ALA A 9 2.18 13.12 -0.18
N ILE A 10 3.42 12.94 -0.60
CA ILE A 10 4.51 13.88 -0.32
C ILE A 10 4.83 14.65 -1.60
N TRP A 11 4.83 15.98 -1.52
CA TRP A 11 5.21 16.81 -2.66
C TRP A 11 6.73 16.84 -2.84
N ASP A 12 7.19 16.48 -4.03
CA ASP A 12 8.57 16.66 -4.47
C ASP A 12 8.67 17.95 -5.30
N ASP A 13 9.43 18.92 -4.79
CA ASP A 13 9.59 20.20 -5.46
C ASP A 13 10.56 20.16 -6.66
N GLU A 14 11.43 19.17 -6.76
CA GLU A 14 12.34 19.00 -7.89
C GLU A 14 11.61 18.35 -9.07
N ALA A 15 10.89 17.26 -8.81
CA ALA A 15 10.15 16.52 -9.82
C ALA A 15 8.77 17.15 -10.13
N LYS A 16 8.28 18.04 -9.28
CA LYS A 16 6.95 18.68 -9.36
C LYS A 16 5.82 17.64 -9.41
N VAL A 17 5.92 16.60 -8.58
CA VAL A 17 4.93 15.53 -8.43
C VAL A 17 4.70 15.21 -6.96
N PHE A 18 3.54 14.64 -6.64
CA PHE A 18 3.30 13.92 -5.41
C PHE A 18 3.81 12.49 -5.56
N TYR A 19 4.62 12.02 -4.61
CA TYR A 19 4.99 10.61 -4.50
C TYR A 19 4.36 9.97 -3.26
N SER A 20 4.16 8.65 -3.32
CA SER A 20 3.54 7.89 -2.22
C SER A 20 4.56 7.45 -1.18
N GLU A 21 4.31 7.76 0.08
CA GLU A 21 4.93 7.11 1.23
C GLU A 21 3.86 6.24 1.93
N SER A 22 4.05 4.92 2.02
CA SER A 22 3.04 4.00 2.55
C SER A 22 3.63 2.78 3.23
N ASP A 23 2.81 2.08 4.03
CA ASP A 23 3.11 0.74 4.56
C ASP A 23 2.53 -0.40 3.69
N ILE A 24 2.23 -0.11 2.42
CA ILE A 24 1.75 -1.08 1.44
C ILE A 24 2.94 -1.49 0.55
N ASP A 25 3.48 -2.69 0.79
CA ASP A 25 4.45 -3.34 -0.08
C ASP A 25 4.02 -3.27 -1.57
N GLY A 26 4.92 -2.72 -2.40
CA GLY A 26 4.75 -2.62 -3.84
C GLY A 26 3.96 -1.40 -4.33
N LEU A 27 3.43 -0.57 -3.43
CA LEU A 27 2.74 0.66 -3.80
C LEU A 27 3.73 1.81 -4.00
N HIS A 28 3.96 2.16 -5.27
CA HIS A 28 4.72 3.34 -5.68
C HIS A 28 3.89 4.15 -6.69
N ILE A 29 3.51 5.35 -6.32
CA ILE A 29 2.70 6.26 -7.13
C ILE A 29 3.43 7.59 -7.24
N GLU A 30 3.45 8.13 -8.46
CA GLU A 30 3.85 9.50 -8.74
C GLU A 30 2.75 10.18 -9.55
N ALA A 31 2.29 11.35 -9.12
CA ALA A 31 1.18 12.05 -9.76
C ALA A 31 1.36 13.57 -9.73
N PRO A 32 0.95 14.31 -10.77
CA PRO A 32 1.14 15.76 -10.84
C PRO A 32 0.19 16.55 -9.92
N THR A 33 -0.91 15.95 -9.47
CA THR A 33 -1.93 16.59 -8.63
C THR A 33 -2.45 15.63 -7.56
N MET A 34 -3.01 16.19 -6.48
CA MET A 34 -3.61 15.39 -5.41
C MET A 34 -4.80 14.55 -5.91
N ASP A 35 -5.64 15.10 -6.79
CA ASP A 35 -6.81 14.38 -7.32
C ASP A 35 -6.41 13.13 -8.11
N VAL A 36 -5.38 13.24 -8.96
CA VAL A 36 -4.85 12.09 -9.72
C VAL A 36 -4.19 11.09 -8.80
N PHE A 37 -3.46 11.57 -7.78
CA PHE A 37 -2.85 10.70 -6.78
C PHE A 37 -3.91 9.86 -6.06
N GLU A 38 -4.99 10.50 -5.58
CA GLU A 38 -6.09 9.83 -4.87
C GLU A 38 -6.78 8.80 -5.77
N GLU A 39 -7.10 9.15 -7.02
CA GLU A 39 -7.70 8.22 -7.98
C GLU A 39 -6.87 6.95 -8.16
N VAL A 40 -5.55 7.10 -8.36
CA VAL A 40 -4.64 5.96 -8.53
C VAL A 40 -4.56 5.13 -7.25
N VAL A 41 -4.43 5.77 -6.07
CA VAL A 41 -4.41 5.05 -4.79
C VAL A 41 -5.66 4.20 -4.61
N LEU A 42 -6.84 4.76 -4.89
CA LEU A 42 -8.12 4.06 -4.74
C LEU A 42 -8.27 2.89 -5.73
N ASP A 43 -7.68 3.00 -6.92
CA ASP A 43 -7.69 1.94 -7.93
C ASP A 43 -6.74 0.78 -7.57
N VAL A 44 -5.51 1.05 -7.14
CA VAL A 44 -4.48 0.01 -7.02
C VAL A 44 -4.20 -0.49 -5.59
N ALA A 45 -4.48 0.29 -4.55
CA ALA A 45 -4.03 -0.04 -3.19
C ALA A 45 -4.64 -1.34 -2.66
N ALA A 46 -5.92 -1.60 -2.95
CA ALA A 46 -6.61 -2.81 -2.51
C ALA A 46 -5.97 -4.07 -3.11
N ASP A 47 -5.62 -4.02 -4.40
CA ASP A 47 -4.98 -5.12 -5.12
C ASP A 47 -3.56 -5.38 -4.60
N MET A 48 -2.78 -4.33 -4.33
CA MET A 48 -1.45 -4.45 -3.73
C MET A 48 -1.51 -5.08 -2.33
N ILE A 49 -2.47 -4.66 -1.50
CA ILE A 49 -2.71 -5.26 -0.19
C ILE A 49 -3.02 -6.75 -0.32
N ALA A 50 -3.94 -7.12 -1.22
CA ALA A 50 -4.35 -8.50 -1.42
C ALA A 50 -3.20 -9.39 -1.95
N ALA A 51 -2.39 -8.85 -2.85
CA ALA A 51 -1.26 -9.56 -3.44
C ALA A 51 -0.15 -9.83 -2.41
N ASN A 52 0.20 -8.81 -1.61
CA ASN A 52 1.45 -8.77 -0.85
C ASN A 52 1.26 -8.99 0.66
N HIS A 53 0.11 -8.63 1.25
CA HIS A 53 -0.10 -8.65 2.70
C HIS A 53 -1.04 -9.76 3.15
N ARG A 54 -0.79 -10.98 2.65
CA ARG A 54 -1.59 -12.14 3.07
C ARG A 54 -1.36 -12.38 4.56
N PRO A 55 -2.43 -12.62 5.33
CA PRO A 55 -2.26 -13.09 6.69
C PRO A 55 -1.47 -14.40 6.63
N THR A 56 -0.31 -14.43 7.29
CA THR A 56 0.46 -15.65 7.45
C THR A 56 -0.49 -16.71 8.00
N PRO A 57 -0.59 -17.91 7.39
CA PRO A 57 -1.33 -18.98 8.02
C PRO A 57 -0.67 -19.19 9.37
N SER A 58 -1.42 -18.99 10.46
CA SER A 58 -0.89 -19.25 11.79
C SER A 58 -0.48 -20.71 11.81
N HIS A 59 0.81 -20.99 11.80
CA HIS A 59 1.34 -22.34 11.91
C HIS A 59 1.08 -22.80 13.36
N ARG A 60 -0.16 -23.20 13.66
CA ARG A 60 -0.44 -24.00 14.84
C ARG A 60 0.02 -25.42 14.54
N GLY A 61 1.15 -25.76 15.14
CA GLY A 61 1.73 -27.06 15.40
C GLY A 61 1.13 -28.26 14.66
N ILE A 62 1.92 -28.82 13.74
CA ILE A 62 2.01 -30.28 13.63
C ILE A 62 3.18 -30.75 14.50
N GLU A 63 2.96 -30.76 15.81
CA GLU A 63 3.83 -31.47 16.75
C GLU A 63 3.03 -32.65 17.31
N ASN A 64 3.36 -33.84 16.79
CA ASN A 64 3.13 -35.17 17.37
C ASN A 64 1.69 -35.70 17.51
N ALA A 65 1.37 -36.72 16.71
CA ALA A 65 0.56 -37.87 17.11
C ALA A 65 1.02 -39.10 16.32
#